data_AF-A0A926H254-F1
#
_entry.id   AF-A0A926H254-F1
#
_cell.length_a   1.000
_cell.length_b   1.000
_cell.length_c   1.000
_cell.angle_alpha   90.00
_cell.angle_beta   90.00
_cell.angle_gamma   90.00
#
_symmetry.space_group_name_H-M   'P 1'
#
loop_
_entity.id
_entity.type
_entity.pdbx_description
1 polymer ?
#
loop_
_entity_poly.entity_id
_entity_poly.type
_entity_poly.pdbx_seq_one_letter_code
_entity_poly.pdbx_strand_id
1 'polypeptide(L)' 'MPPTVSIIILNYNSSAFTLGCVRSIVARTQPGSYELVVVDNNSDPA' A
#
# COMPACT_ATOMS: atom_id res chain seq x y z
N MET A 1 -2.61 19.68 5.80
CA MET A 1 -2.75 18.99 7.10
C MET A 1 -1.98 17.69 6.99
N PRO A 2 -1.15 17.28 7.97
CA PRO A 2 -0.44 16.01 7.87
C PRO A 2 -1.43 14.83 7.88
N PRO A 3 -1.13 13.72 7.18
CA PRO A 3 -1.98 12.54 7.20
C PRO A 3 -2.11 12.01 8.63
N THR A 4 -3.31 11.57 9.00
CA THR A 4 -3.61 11.14 10.39
C THR A 4 -3.44 9.64 10.59
N VAL A 5 -3.26 8.89 9.50
CA VAL A 5 -3.15 7.43 9.48
C VAL A 5 -2.01 7.02 8.56
N SER A 6 -1.15 6.12 9.04
CA SER A 6 -0.13 5.44 8.25
C SER A 6 -0.55 4.01 7.97
N ILE A 7 -0.60 3.62 6.69
CA ILE A 7 -0.93 2.26 6.25
C ILE A 7 0.35 1.60 5.75
N ILE A 8 0.76 0.50 6.38
CA ILE A 8 1.98 -0.23 6.04
C ILE A 8 1.57 -1.58 5.41
N ILE A 9 2.01 -1.83 4.18
CA ILE A 9 1.77 -3.10 3.47
C ILE A 9 3.11 -3.82 3.31
N LEU A 10 3.23 -4.99 3.94
CA LEU A 10 4.34 -5.92 3.71
C LEU A 10 4.09 -6.74 2.45
N ASN A 11 5.08 -6.84 1.57
CA ASN A 11 5.02 -7.65 0.36
C ASN A 11 6.21 -8.63 0.30
N TYR A 12 5.91 -9.87 -0.10
CA TYR A 12 6.91 -10.85 -0.52
C TYR A 12 6.33 -11.74 -1.63
N ASN A 13 6.92 -11.70 -2.82
CA ASN A 13 6.53 -12.47 -4.02
C ASN A 13 5.03 -12.41 -4.37
N SER A 14 4.32 -11.33 -3.99
CA SER A 14 2.86 -11.25 -4.03
C SER A 14 2.34 -9.92 -4.59
N SER A 15 3.01 -9.37 -5.61
CA SER A 15 2.74 -8.04 -6.16
C SER A 15 1.29 -7.83 -6.63
N ALA A 16 0.64 -8.88 -7.16
CA ALA A 16 -0.76 -8.83 -7.60
C ALA A 16 -1.71 -8.49 -6.44
N PHE A 17 -1.50 -9.08 -5.26
CA PHE A 17 -2.29 -8.79 -4.06
C PHE A 17 -1.99 -7.41 -3.51
N THR A 18 -0.70 -7.02 -3.44
CA THR A 18 -0.29 -5.68 -3.02
C THR A 18 -0.97 -4.61 -3.87
N LEU A 19 -0.98 -4.78 -5.20
CA LEU A 19 -1.67 -3.87 -6.11
C LEU A 19 -3.18 -3.83 -5.89
N GLY A 20 -3.80 -4.98 -5.57
CA GLY A 20 -5.21 -5.04 -5.17
C GLY A 20 -5.51 -4.21 -3.92
N CYS A 21 -4.67 -4.34 -2.88
CA CYS A 21 -4.78 -3.57 -1.65
C CYS A 21 -4.63 -2.07 -1.91
N VAL A 22 -3.58 -1.66 -2.64
CA VAL A 22 -3.33 -0.26 -3.01
C VAL A 22 -4.53 0.34 -3.75
N ARG A 23 -5.05 -0.37 -4.77
CA ARG A 23 -6.23 0.09 -5.52
C ARG A 23 -7.47 0.24 -4.64
N SER A 24 -7.71 -0.71 -3.74
CA SER A 24 -8.83 -0.66 -2.81
C SER A 24 -8.77 0.56 -1.88
N ILE A 25 -7.59 0.85 -1.32
CA ILE A 25 -7.37 2.00 -0.44
C ILE A 25 -7.58 3.30 -1.19
N VAL A 26 -6.95 3.47 -2.37
CA VAL A 26 -7.10 4.67 -3.19
C VAL A 26 -8.55 4.90 -3.61
N ALA A 27 -9.30 3.84 -3.91
CA ALA A 27 -10.70 3.95 -4.33
C ALA A 27 -11.67 4.25 -3.20
N ARG A 28 -11.31 3.98 -1.93
CA ARG A 28 -12.24 4.00 -0.78
C ARG A 28 -11.84 4.95 0.34
N THR A 29 -10.66 5.56 0.26
CA THR A 29 -10.15 6.44 1.30
C THR A 29 -9.89 7.83 0.73
N GLN A 30 -10.21 8.86 1.51
CA GLN A 30 -10.05 10.24 1.10
C GLN A 30 -8.57 10.54 0.75
N PRO A 31 -8.29 11.10 -0.44
CA PRO A 31 -6.93 11.49 -0.80
C PRO A 31 -6.33 12.48 0.20
N GLY A 32 -5.08 12.24 0.61
CA GLY A 32 -4.35 13.09 1.55
C GLY A 32 -4.70 12.89 3.02
N SER A 33 -5.66 12.03 3.37
CA SER A 33 -5.95 11.70 4.78
C SER A 33 -5.01 10.63 5.34
N TYR A 34 -4.29 9.92 4.48
CA TYR A 34 -3.40 8.82 4.83
C TYR A 34 -2.08 8.89 4.07
N GLU A 35 -1.06 8.23 4.62
CA GLU A 35 0.13 7.83 3.89
C GLU A 35 0.13 6.31 3.68
N LEU A 36 0.69 5.86 2.56
CA LEU A 36 0.77 4.45 2.20
C LEU A 36 2.23 4.07 1.95
N VAL A 37 2.75 3.15 2.76
CA VAL A 37 4.13 2.68 2.68
C VAL A 37 4.12 1.20 2.33
N VAL A 38 4.70 0.85 1.17
CA VAL A 38 4.89 -0.55 0.77
C VAL A 38 6.32 -0.95 1.12
N VAL A 39 6.45 -1.99 1.93
CA VAL A 39 7.73 -2.58 2.32
C VAL A 39 7.85 -3.92 1.63
N ASP A 40 8.74 -3.98 0.63
CA ASP A 40 9.07 -5.21 -0.07
C ASP A 40 10.21 -5.95 0.64
N ASN A 41 10.02 -7.25 0.88
CA ASN A 41 10.99 -8.08 1.57
C ASN A 41 11.89 -8.85 0.59
N ASN A 42 12.55 -8.12 -0.32
CA ASN A 42 13.41 -8.68 -1.37
C ASN A 42 12.69 -9.74 -2.21
N SER A 43 11.54 -9.35 -2.78
CA SER A 43 10.82 -10.19 -3.72
C SER A 43 11.62 -10.40 -5.00
N ASP A 44 11.46 -11.56 -5.62
CA ASP A 44 11.97 -11.79 -6.97
C ASP A 44 11.08 -11.10 -8.01
N PRO A 45 11.65 -10.63 -9.13
CA PRO A 45 10.86 -10.15 -10.26
C PRO A 45 9.94 -11.27 -10.77
N ALA A 46 8.65 -10.96 -10.90
CA ALA A 46 7.67 -11.84 -11.52
C ALA A 46 7.77 -11.83 -13.05
#